data_AF-A0A060UVI8-F1
#
_entry.id   AF-A0A060UVI8-F1
#
_cell.length_a   1.000
_cell.length_b   1.000
_cell.length_c   1.000
_cell.angle_alpha   90.00
_cell.angle_beta   90.00
_cell.angle_gamma   90.00
#
_symmetry.space_group_name_H-M   'P 1'
#
loop_
_entity.id
_entity.type
_entity.pdbx_description
1 polymer ?
#
loop_
_entity_poly.entity_id
_entity_poly.type
_entity_poly.pdbx_seq_one_letter_code
_entity_poly.pdbx_strand_id
1 'polypeptide(L)' 'MAIELGNKKGPGRGGRREGAGRKAADGVTVADTVQITARVTPEQRERFLDLGGSEWLRAIIDRESDKNV' A
#
# COMPACT_ATOMS: atom_id res chain seq x y z
N MET A 1 -26.46 -17.66 38.07
CA MET A 1 -25.06 -17.19 38.09
C MET A 1 -24.77 -16.59 36.73
N ALA A 2 -24.56 -15.27 36.67
CA ALA A 2 -24.29 -14.57 35.42
C ALA A 2 -22.82 -14.75 35.04
N ILE A 3 -22.58 -15.12 33.78
CA ILE A 3 -21.24 -15.37 33.25
C ILE A 3 -20.75 -14.04 32.67
N GLU A 4 -19.76 -13.40 33.30
CA GLU A 4 -19.15 -12.19 32.77
C GLU A 4 -18.42 -12.50 31.46
N LEU A 5 -18.97 -12.00 30.34
CA LEU A 5 -18.31 -11.97 29.05
C LEU A 5 -17.22 -10.89 29.10
N GLY A 6 -16.02 -11.31 29.51
CA GLY A 6 -14.82 -10.47 29.50
C GLY A 6 -14.61 -9.84 28.12
N ASN A 7 -14.59 -8.51 28.10
CA ASN A 7 -14.39 -7.69 26.92
C ASN A 7 -12.98 -7.91 26.35
N LYS A 8 -12.79 -8.98 25.55
CA LYS A 8 -11.54 -9.25 24.84
C LYS A 8 -11.37 -8.20 23.75
N LYS A 9 -10.65 -7.13 24.10
CA LYS A 9 -10.09 -6.16 23.14
C LYS A 9 -9.40 -6.98 22.04
N GLY A 10 -9.95 -6.96 20.82
CA GLY A 10 -9.42 -7.73 19.70
C GLY A 10 -7.93 -7.43 19.48
N PRO A 11 -7.17 -8.32 18.82
CA PRO A 11 -5.74 -8.10 18.58
C PRO A 11 -5.58 -6.75 17.89
N GLY A 12 -4.93 -5.80 18.57
CA GLY A 12 -4.73 -4.46 18.05
C GLY A 12 -4.10 -4.53 16.66
N ARG A 13 -4.58 -3.67 15.73
CA ARG A 13 -3.99 -3.54 14.39
C ARG A 13 -2.47 -3.43 14.54
N GLY A 14 -1.72 -4.26 13.79
CA GLY A 14 -0.27 -4.41 13.94
C GLY A 14 0.45 -3.06 14.01
N GLY A 15 1.04 -2.78 15.17
CA GLY A 15 1.84 -1.59 15.41
C GLY A 15 3.23 -1.68 14.75
N ARG A 16 3.97 -0.59 14.83
CA ARG A 16 5.38 -0.54 14.39
C ARG A 16 6.18 -1.60 15.16
N ARG A 17 6.70 -2.59 14.45
CA ARG A 17 7.63 -3.61 14.96
C ARG A 17 8.75 -3.83 13.96
N GLU A 18 9.90 -4.27 14.45
CA GLU A 18 11.03 -4.66 13.60
C GLU A 18 10.59 -5.79 12.66
N GLY A 19 10.89 -5.67 11.35
CA GLY A 19 10.43 -6.61 10.33
C GLY A 19 8.94 -6.52 9.94
N ALA A 20 8.12 -5.64 10.52
CA ALA A 20 6.82 -5.34 9.92
C ALA A 20 7.00 -4.53 8.65
N GLY A 21 6.36 -4.97 7.57
CA GLY A 21 6.27 -4.19 6.33
C GLY A 21 5.79 -2.77 6.64
N ARG A 22 6.48 -1.78 6.09
CA ARG A 22 6.06 -0.39 6.22
C ARG A 22 4.84 -0.16 5.33
N LYS A 23 3.89 0.62 5.83
CA LYS A 23 2.83 1.18 4.97
C LYS A 23 3.46 2.01 3.86
N ALA A 24 2.76 2.14 2.73
CA ALA A 24 3.20 3.01 1.65
C ALA A 24 3.40 4.45 2.17
N ALA A 25 4.39 5.15 1.64
CA ALA A 25 4.78 6.49 2.10
C ALA A 25 3.65 7.51 1.90
N ASP A 26 2.84 7.33 0.86
CA ASP A 26 1.67 8.13 0.53
C ASP A 26 0.39 7.75 1.32
N GLY A 27 0.53 6.93 2.36
CA GLY A 27 -0.56 6.61 3.29
C GLY A 27 -1.59 5.61 2.77
N VAL A 28 -1.44 5.16 1.53
CA VAL A 28 -2.38 4.24 0.90
C VAL A 28 -2.29 2.84 1.51
N THR A 29 -3.45 2.22 1.74
CA THR A 29 -3.54 0.88 2.34
C THR A 29 -3.86 -0.19 1.32
N VAL A 30 -3.70 -1.46 1.73
CA VAL A 30 -4.10 -2.62 0.91
C VAL A 30 -5.60 -2.59 0.58
N ALA A 31 -6.44 -1.95 1.41
CA ALA A 31 -7.87 -1.82 1.13
C ALA A 31 -8.17 -0.84 -0.01
N ASP A 32 -7.27 0.10 -0.27
CA ASP A 32 -7.42 1.16 -1.29
C ASP A 32 -6.76 0.79 -2.62
N THR A 33 -6.09 -0.37 -2.70
CA THR A 33 -5.24 -0.73 -3.84
C THR A 33 -5.44 -2.16 -4.31
N VAL A 34 -5.25 -2.36 -5.60
CA VAL A 34 -5.13 -3.68 -6.22
C VAL A 34 -3.72 -3.86 -6.76
N GLN A 35 -3.16 -5.05 -6.61
CA GLN A 35 -1.85 -5.37 -7.16
C GLN A 35 -1.96 -5.61 -8.68
N ILE A 36 -1.09 -4.95 -9.43
CA ILE A 36 -0.88 -5.23 -10.85
C ILE A 36 0.50 -5.86 -11.06
N THR A 37 0.60 -6.73 -12.06
CA THR A 37 1.86 -7.38 -12.43
C THR A 37 2.21 -7.00 -13.86
N ALA A 38 3.39 -6.41 -14.04
CA ALA A 38 3.91 -6.03 -15.35
C ALA A 38 5.29 -6.64 -15.57
N ARG A 39 5.58 -7.06 -16.80
CA ARG A 39 6.95 -7.42 -17.22
C ARG A 39 7.63 -6.18 -17.76
N VAL A 40 8.80 -5.88 -17.23
CA VAL A 40 9.64 -4.72 -17.60
C VAL A 40 11.09 -5.17 -17.74
N THR A 41 11.92 -4.39 -18.43
CA THR A 41 13.36 -4.66 -18.46
C THR A 41 14.01 -4.37 -17.10
N PRO A 42 15.22 -4.90 -16.82
CA PRO A 42 15.95 -4.57 -15.59
C PRO A 42 16.17 -3.07 -15.41
N GLU A 43 16.53 -2.36 -16.49
CA GLU A 43 16.80 -0.91 -16.47
C GLU A 43 15.51 -0.13 -16.19
N GLN A 44 14.38 -0.57 -16.73
CA GLN A 44 13.07 0.01 -16.44
C GLN A 44 12.67 -0.21 -14.97
N ARG A 45 13.00 -1.36 -14.39
CA ARG A 45 12.76 -1.63 -12.98
C ARG A 45 13.57 -0.71 -12.09
N GLU A 46 14.86 -0.52 -12.38
CA GLU A 46 15.71 0.41 -11.62
C GLU A 46 15.17 1.83 -11.71
N ARG A 47 14.87 2.28 -12.94
CA ARG A 47 14.28 3.60 -13.17
C ARG A 47 12.93 3.78 -12.46
N PHE A 48 12.10 2.75 -12.40
CA PHE A 48 10.84 2.78 -11.66
C PHE A 48 11.06 3.02 -10.16
N LEU A 49 12.06 2.36 -9.57
CA LEU A 49 12.39 2.56 -8.15
C LEU A 49 12.95 3.96 -7.90
N ASP A 50 13.84 4.43 -8.77
CA ASP A 50 14.44 5.78 -8.68
C ASP A 50 13.40 6.89 -8.80
N LEU A 51 12.35 6.66 -9.60
CA LEU A 51 11.25 7.61 -9.78
C LEU A 51 10.27 7.64 -8.58
N GLY A 52 10.40 6.73 -7.61
CA GLY A 52 9.52 6.66 -6.43
C GLY A 52 8.55 5.47 -6.42
N GLY A 53 8.67 4.55 -7.38
CA GLY A 53 7.92 3.31 -7.41
C GLY A 53 6.41 3.50 -7.55
N SER A 54 5.64 2.83 -6.68
CA SER A 54 4.18 2.79 -6.78
C SER A 54 3.50 4.14 -6.57
N GLU A 55 4.13 5.06 -5.82
CA GLU A 55 3.62 6.43 -5.67
C GLU A 55 3.68 7.18 -6.99
N TRP A 56 4.84 7.14 -7.65
CA TRP A 56 5.02 7.73 -8.98
C TRP A 56 4.07 7.14 -10.02
N LEU A 57 3.91 5.82 -10.04
CA LEU A 57 3.01 5.16 -10.98
C LEU A 57 1.57 5.64 -10.83
N ARG A 58 1.08 5.77 -9.59
CA ARG A 58 -0.28 6.27 -9.32
C ARG A 58 -0.45 7.70 -9.81
N ALA A 59 0.50 8.59 -9.50
CA ALA A 59 0.45 9.98 -9.95
C ALA A 59 0.43 10.11 -11.49
N ILE A 60 1.15 9.23 -12.21
CA ILE A 60 1.10 9.19 -13.67
C ILE A 60 -0.26 8.71 -14.18
N ILE A 61 -0.84 7.67 -13.57
CA ILE A 61 -2.16 7.15 -13.96
C ILE A 61 -3.23 8.23 -13.78
N ASP A 62 -3.27 8.90 -12.62
CA ASP A 62 -4.23 9.95 -12.33
C ASP A 62 -4.10 11.09 -13.35
N ARG A 63 -2.85 11.53 -13.62
CA ARG A 63 -2.56 12.56 -14.62
C ARG A 63 -3.03 12.19 -16.03
N GLU A 64 -2.83 10.95 -16.48
CA GLU A 64 -3.27 10.54 -17.82
C GLU A 64 -4.78 10.31 -17.89
N SER A 65 -5.42 9.93 -16.78
CA SER A 65 -6.89 9.86 -16.68
C SER A 65 -7.51 11.25 -16.84
N ASP A 66 -6.96 12.26 -16.17
CA ASP A 66 -7.47 13.63 -16.20
C ASP A 66 -7.36 14.32 -17.57
N LYS A 67 -6.39 13.90 -18.41
CA LYS A 67 -6.22 14.44 -19.76
C LYS A 67 -7.26 13.96 -20.77
N ASN A 68 -8.00 12.90 -20.44
CA ASN A 68 -9.01 12.29 -21.32
C ASN A 68 -10.45 12.72 -20.93
N VAL A 69 -10.58 13.78 -20.13
CA VAL A 69 -11.86 14.43 -19.78
C VAL A 69 -11.96 15.78 -20.47
#